data_AF-A0A399NIB5-F1
#
_entry.id   AF-A0A399NIB5-F1
#
_cell.length_a   1.000
_cell.length_b   1.000
_cell.length_c   1.000
_cell.angle_alpha   90.00
_cell.angle_beta   90.00
_cell.angle_gamma   90.00
#
_symmetry.space_group_name_H-M   'P 1'
#
loop_
_entity.id
_entity.type
_entity.pdbx_description
1 polymer ?
#
loop_
_entity_poly.entity_id
_entity_poly.type
_entity_poly.pdbx_seq_one_letter_code
_entity_poly.pdbx_strand_id
1 'polypeptide(L)'
;MMRTPPHARAPRTDGRPGRASLLVFLAALIGIGVLSALWAVTTPLGASPDEPAHMNKAASVVRGQFLGDVTDDPQVRVVQVPAGVAYSDPSACARHDGDRTADCAPGFPAGDAADRIVSTETSAGLYDPVYYLLVGWPTLIWGGSTTAVFGMRLVSALLCTLLAAGAIAYLARLPRPVLPVLATFAALTPMTHSLFGSVNPNAFEIAATAAFAAAYVTGLVRGGPVSWRTAAFLAVTGGLLVHARGLSPMWLGVVVVAGASLVGWSRFWTYLRRPQVLTAVGVVAVSTVLAIVWILRTGSLAAVGVYERAGTSFAEGLV
;
A
#
# COMPACT_ATOMS: atom_id res chain seq x y z
N MET A 1 6.20 -13.47 -59.98
CA MET A 1 6.86 -13.47 -58.66
C MET A 1 5.86 -13.00 -57.60
N MET A 2 5.19 -13.95 -56.93
CA MET A 2 4.34 -13.66 -55.77
C MET A 2 5.23 -13.26 -54.59
N ARG A 3 5.11 -12.02 -54.10
CA ARG A 3 5.71 -11.61 -52.84
C ARG A 3 4.98 -12.33 -51.71
N THR A 4 5.65 -13.29 -51.09
CA THR A 4 5.26 -13.85 -49.79
C THR A 4 5.06 -12.71 -48.78
N PRO A 5 3.91 -12.59 -48.12
CA PRO A 5 3.71 -11.59 -47.07
C PRO A 5 4.71 -11.83 -45.95
N PRO A 6 5.24 -10.77 -45.30
CA PRO A 6 6.17 -10.94 -44.19
C PRO A 6 5.48 -11.76 -43.11
N HIS A 7 6.12 -12.87 -42.71
CA HIS A 7 5.67 -13.71 -41.60
C HIS A 7 5.20 -12.82 -40.44
N ALA A 8 3.89 -12.83 -40.17
CA ALA A 8 3.34 -12.20 -38.98
C ALA A 8 4.09 -12.79 -37.79
N ARG A 9 4.99 -12.00 -37.18
CA ARG A 9 5.72 -12.42 -35.99
C ARG A 9 4.67 -12.93 -35.01
N ALA A 10 4.78 -14.21 -34.63
CA ALA A 10 3.89 -14.82 -33.65
C ALA A 10 3.73 -13.85 -32.47
N PRO A 11 2.50 -13.58 -32.01
CA PRO A 11 2.27 -12.62 -30.93
C PRO A 11 3.09 -13.07 -29.73
N ARG A 12 4.16 -12.32 -29.42
CA ARG A 12 5.03 -12.62 -28.29
C ARG A 12 4.13 -12.56 -27.07
N THR A 13 3.92 -13.71 -26.42
CA THR A 13 3.44 -13.78 -25.05
C THR A 13 4.19 -12.73 -24.24
N ASP A 14 3.57 -12.11 -23.24
CA ASP A 14 4.28 -11.24 -22.30
C ASP A 14 5.25 -12.09 -21.44
N GLY A 15 6.33 -12.56 -22.09
CA GLY A 15 7.32 -13.49 -21.58
C GLY A 15 8.29 -12.78 -20.64
N ARG A 16 9.43 -13.44 -20.33
CA ARG A 16 10.44 -12.90 -19.41
C ARG A 16 10.71 -11.41 -19.70
N PRO A 17 10.75 -10.55 -18.66
CA PRO A 17 11.01 -9.13 -18.86
C PRO A 17 12.29 -8.97 -19.66
N GLY A 18 12.24 -8.20 -20.74
CA GLY A 18 13.44 -7.85 -21.48
C GLY A 18 14.44 -7.13 -20.56
N ARG A 19 15.73 -7.16 -20.89
CA ARG A 19 16.78 -6.48 -20.12
C ARG A 19 16.40 -5.03 -19.76
N ALA A 20 15.76 -4.31 -20.69
CA ALA A 20 15.28 -2.94 -20.45
C ALA A 20 14.22 -2.84 -19.33
N SER A 21 13.24 -3.74 -19.27
CA SER A 21 12.20 -3.74 -18.22
C SER A 21 12.79 -4.08 -16.85
N LEU A 22 13.79 -4.97 -16.80
CA LEU A 22 14.52 -5.26 -15.57
C LEU A 22 15.36 -4.06 -15.11
N LEU A 23 16.07 -3.38 -16.02
CA LEU A 23 16.83 -2.17 -15.68
C LEU A 23 15.93 -1.05 -15.17
N VAL A 24 14.77 -0.85 -15.80
CA VAL A 24 13.76 0.12 -15.34
C VAL A 24 13.23 -0.24 -13.95
N PHE A 25 12.92 -1.52 -13.72
CA PHE A 25 12.52 -2.00 -12.39
C PHE A 25 13.59 -1.71 -11.34
N LEU A 26 14.85 -2.06 -11.61
CA LEU A 26 15.97 -1.85 -10.67
C LEU A 26 16.24 -0.36 -10.44
N ALA A 27 16.20 0.47 -11.47
CA ALA A 27 16.36 1.91 -11.35
C ALA A 27 15.24 2.54 -10.51
N ALA A 28 13.98 2.16 -10.74
CA ALA A 28 12.85 2.60 -9.94
C ALA A 28 12.95 2.11 -8.49
N LEU A 29 13.31 0.83 -8.28
CA LEU A 29 13.49 0.23 -6.97
C LEU A 29 14.55 0.96 -6.15
N ILE A 30 15.70 1.26 -6.75
CA ILE A 30 16.79 1.98 -6.07
C ILE A 30 16.39 3.44 -5.85
N GLY A 31 15.90 4.15 -6.87
CA GLY A 31 15.59 5.57 -6.76
C GLY A 31 14.46 5.86 -5.76
N ILE A 32 13.32 5.17 -5.90
CA ILE A 32 12.18 5.33 -4.99
C ILE A 32 12.55 4.78 -3.60
N GLY A 33 13.24 3.65 -3.54
CA GLY A 33 13.62 3.01 -2.28
C GLY A 33 14.57 3.85 -1.45
N VAL A 34 15.59 4.47 -2.06
CA VAL A 34 16.49 5.38 -1.37
C VAL A 34 15.72 6.60 -0.85
N LEU A 35 14.86 7.21 -1.68
CA LEU A 35 14.06 8.37 -1.24
C LEU A 35 13.12 8.02 -0.08
N SER A 36 12.40 6.90 -0.17
CA SER A 36 11.48 6.47 0.89
C SER A 36 12.22 6.01 2.16
N ALA A 37 13.40 5.41 2.03
CA ALA A 37 14.25 5.09 3.19
C ALA A 37 14.82 6.34 3.85
N LEU A 38 15.18 7.37 3.06
CA LEU A 38 15.57 8.68 3.60
C LEU A 38 14.43 9.28 4.42
N TRP A 39 13.21 9.33 3.88
CA TRP A 39 12.03 9.76 4.64
C TRP A 39 11.80 8.93 5.90
N ALA A 40 12.02 7.61 5.85
CA ALA A 40 11.86 6.74 7.01
C ALA A 40 12.79 7.10 8.17
N VAL A 41 14.03 7.53 7.89
CA VAL A 41 15.03 7.86 8.91
C VAL A 41 15.04 9.33 9.30
N THR A 42 14.66 10.25 8.40
CA THR A 42 14.69 11.70 8.67
C THR A 42 13.39 12.23 9.27
N THR A 43 12.26 11.55 9.05
CA THR A 43 10.98 11.96 9.65
C THR A 43 11.01 11.67 11.15
N PRO A 44 10.80 12.64 12.04
CA PRO A 44 10.70 12.37 13.47
C PRO A 44 9.62 11.34 13.80
N LEU A 45 9.79 10.60 14.90
CA LEU A 45 8.78 9.63 15.33
C LEU A 45 7.48 10.35 15.70
N GLY A 46 6.34 9.88 15.20
CA GLY A 46 5.04 10.49 15.48
C GLY A 46 4.70 11.74 14.65
N ALA A 47 5.62 12.22 13.81
CA ALA A 47 5.37 13.33 12.89
C ALA A 47 4.60 12.93 11.62
N SER A 48 4.62 11.64 11.25
CA SER A 48 3.85 11.14 10.10
C SER A 48 2.35 11.01 10.47
N PRO A 49 1.41 11.32 9.55
CA PRO A 49 -0.01 11.19 9.80
C PRO A 49 -0.41 9.79 10.29
N ASP A 50 -1.08 9.75 11.45
CA ASP A 50 -1.64 8.56 12.09
C ASP A 50 -0.67 7.39 12.33
N GLU A 51 0.63 7.61 12.14
CA GLU A 51 1.64 6.56 12.21
C GLU A 51 1.68 5.86 13.58
N PRO A 52 1.57 6.56 14.74
CA PRO A 52 1.58 5.87 16.03
C PRO A 52 0.48 4.83 16.18
N ALA A 53 -0.75 5.15 15.74
CA ALA A 53 -1.85 4.20 15.75
C ALA A 53 -1.55 2.97 14.87
N HIS A 54 -0.94 3.18 13.71
CA HIS A 54 -0.55 2.10 12.80
C HIS A 54 0.63 1.26 13.30
N MET A 55 1.60 1.86 14.00
CA MET A 55 2.69 1.14 14.65
C MET A 55 2.18 0.26 15.80
N ASN A 56 1.30 0.81 16.64
CA ASN A 56 0.67 0.05 17.73
C ASN A 56 -0.14 -1.14 17.17
N LYS A 57 -0.94 -0.90 16.12
CA LYS A 57 -1.68 -1.95 15.41
C LYS A 57 -0.76 -3.00 14.77
N ALA A 58 0.34 -2.59 14.16
CA ALA A 58 1.33 -3.51 13.58
C ALA A 58 1.92 -4.44 14.65
N ALA A 59 2.37 -3.86 15.77
CA ALA A 59 3.00 -4.61 16.85
C ALA A 59 2.01 -5.53 17.58
N SER A 60 0.73 -5.15 17.69
CA SER A 60 -0.30 -5.98 18.33
C SER A 60 -0.71 -7.17 17.45
N VAL A 61 -0.91 -6.92 16.15
CA VAL A 61 -1.34 -7.94 15.17
C VAL A 61 -0.30 -9.06 15.05
N VAL A 62 0.99 -8.73 14.98
CA VAL A 62 2.05 -9.76 14.90
C VAL A 62 2.22 -10.58 16.20
N ARG A 63 1.60 -10.13 17.30
CA ARG A 63 1.50 -10.86 18.58
C ARG A 63 0.15 -11.56 18.76
N GLY A 64 -0.69 -11.59 17.74
CA GLY A 64 -2.00 -12.26 17.75
C GLY A 64 -3.15 -11.43 18.30
N GLN A 65 -2.92 -10.19 18.73
CA GLN A 65 -3.99 -9.28 19.17
C GLN A 65 -4.53 -8.49 17.98
N PHE A 66 -5.37 -9.13 17.17
CA PHE A 66 -5.84 -8.58 15.91
C PHE A 66 -6.79 -7.37 16.06
N LEU A 67 -7.67 -7.35 17.06
CA LEU A 67 -8.66 -6.29 17.25
C LEU A 67 -8.33 -5.35 18.42
N GLY A 68 -7.81 -5.90 19.51
CA GLY A 68 -7.67 -5.15 20.77
C GLY A 68 -8.99 -5.08 21.55
N ASP A 69 -8.89 -4.50 22.75
CA ASP A 69 -10.03 -4.33 23.65
C ASP A 69 -10.83 -3.08 23.28
N VAL A 70 -12.15 -3.13 23.51
CA VAL A 70 -13.10 -2.06 23.15
C VAL A 70 -12.93 -0.88 24.10
N THR A 71 -12.99 0.35 23.59
CA THR A 71 -13.10 1.58 24.39
C THR A 71 -14.46 2.24 24.18
N ASP A 72 -14.71 3.37 24.85
CA ASP A 72 -15.94 4.16 24.69
C ASP A 72 -16.07 4.74 23.26
N ASP A 73 -14.94 4.94 22.56
CA ASP A 73 -14.93 5.27 21.14
C ASP A 73 -14.92 3.98 20.31
N PRO A 74 -15.96 3.72 19.48
CA PRO A 74 -16.07 2.46 18.73
C PRO A 74 -14.91 2.20 17.76
N GLN A 75 -14.20 3.24 17.29
CA GLN A 75 -13.06 3.12 16.40
C GLN A 75 -11.75 2.82 17.14
N VAL A 76 -11.60 3.34 18.36
CA VAL A 76 -10.39 3.20 19.16
C VAL A 76 -10.37 1.85 19.86
N ARG A 77 -9.18 1.25 19.94
CA ARG A 77 -8.95 -0.03 20.61
C ARG A 77 -7.74 0.06 21.51
N VAL A 78 -7.78 -0.63 22.65
CA VAL A 78 -6.62 -0.80 23.53
C VAL A 78 -5.86 -2.06 23.12
N VAL A 79 -4.54 -1.91 22.95
CA VAL A 79 -3.64 -2.99 22.55
C VAL A 79 -2.40 -3.04 23.44
N GLN A 80 -1.80 -4.23 23.52
CA GLN A 80 -0.60 -4.51 24.28
C GLN A 80 0.61 -4.56 23.36
N VAL A 81 1.53 -3.62 23.52
CA VAL A 81 2.74 -3.51 22.68
C VAL A 81 3.96 -3.15 23.52
N PRO A 82 5.20 -3.38 23.02
CA PRO A 82 6.39 -2.89 23.70
C PRO A 82 6.37 -1.37 23.88
N ALA A 83 6.85 -0.88 25.03
CA ALA A 83 6.82 0.53 25.38
C ALA A 83 7.52 1.43 24.36
N GLY A 84 8.62 0.97 23.75
CA GLY A 84 9.29 1.76 22.71
C GLY A 84 8.54 1.82 21.37
N VAL A 85 7.58 0.92 21.12
CA VAL A 85 6.61 1.08 20.02
C VAL A 85 5.53 2.09 20.41
N ALA A 86 4.96 1.95 21.61
CA ALA A 86 3.96 2.87 22.15
C ALA A 86 4.48 4.32 22.28
N TYR A 87 5.79 4.50 22.45
CA TYR A 87 6.47 5.79 22.51
C TYR A 87 6.23 6.67 21.27
N SER A 88 5.88 6.09 20.13
CA SER A 88 5.57 6.85 18.91
C SER A 88 4.45 7.87 19.07
N ASP A 89 3.51 7.67 20.00
CA ASP A 89 2.44 8.63 20.26
C ASP A 89 2.88 9.81 21.16
N PRO A 90 3.52 9.58 22.33
CA PRO A 90 4.17 10.66 23.08
C PRO A 90 5.19 11.48 22.30
N SER A 91 5.87 10.87 21.30
CA SER A 91 6.84 11.58 20.46
C SER A 91 6.20 12.49 19.40
N ALA A 92 4.89 12.42 19.21
CA ALA A 92 4.13 13.26 18.27
C ALA A 92 3.84 14.68 18.81
N CYS A 93 4.67 15.20 19.71
CA CYS A 93 4.48 16.49 20.38
C CYS A 93 4.50 17.72 19.45
N ALA A 94 5.12 17.60 18.26
CA ALA A 94 5.13 18.64 17.22
C ALA A 94 3.98 18.49 16.20
N ARG A 95 3.06 17.54 16.42
CA ARG A 95 1.94 17.27 15.50
C ARG A 95 1.03 18.51 15.43
N HIS A 96 0.76 18.99 14.22
CA HIS A 96 -0.02 20.21 13.92
C HIS A 96 0.61 21.55 14.35
N ASP A 97 1.88 21.57 14.73
CA ASP A 97 2.61 22.79 15.09
C ASP A 97 3.93 22.86 14.31
N GLY A 98 3.93 23.64 13.22
CA GLY A 98 5.09 23.76 12.33
C GLY A 98 6.28 24.53 12.92
N ASP A 99 6.06 25.31 13.98
CA ASP A 99 7.10 26.10 14.64
C ASP A 99 7.79 25.32 15.77
N ARG A 100 7.24 24.16 16.15
CA ARG A 100 7.77 23.30 17.20
C ARG A 100 8.72 22.24 16.63
N THR A 101 9.95 22.22 17.15
CA THR A 101 10.92 21.19 16.80
C THR A 101 10.63 19.86 17.50
N ALA A 102 11.14 18.75 16.95
CA ALA A 102 10.94 17.41 17.51
C ALA A 102 11.61 17.17 18.88
N ASP A 103 12.39 18.13 19.39
CA ASP A 103 13.02 18.08 20.71
C ASP A 103 12.01 18.18 21.86
N CYS A 104 10.74 18.47 21.56
CA CYS A 104 9.66 18.38 22.54
C CYS A 104 9.34 16.96 22.99
N ALA A 105 9.84 15.94 22.27
CA ALA A 105 9.51 14.55 22.56
C ALA A 105 10.19 14.14 23.88
N PRO A 106 9.51 13.35 24.73
CA PRO A 106 10.14 12.80 25.93
C PRO A 106 11.31 11.89 25.54
N GLY A 107 12.20 11.52 26.47
CA GLY A 107 13.28 10.58 26.14
C GLY A 107 12.74 9.20 25.69
N PHE A 108 13.34 8.62 24.64
CA PHE A 108 13.01 7.25 24.20
C PHE A 108 13.31 6.24 25.34
N PRO A 109 12.43 5.26 25.63
CA PRO A 109 12.68 4.26 26.67
C PRO A 109 13.98 3.51 26.45
N ALA A 110 14.86 3.46 27.45
CA ALA A 110 16.18 2.84 27.32
C ALA A 110 16.19 1.39 27.79
N GLY A 111 16.97 0.54 27.10
CA GLY A 111 17.19 -0.87 27.47
C GLY A 111 15.88 -1.64 27.67
N ASP A 112 15.83 -2.44 28.73
CA ASP A 112 14.69 -3.30 29.07
C ASP A 112 13.37 -2.55 29.25
N ALA A 113 13.41 -1.25 29.55
CA ALA A 113 12.21 -0.43 29.65
C ALA A 113 11.48 -0.31 28.31
N ALA A 114 12.20 -0.36 27.18
CA ALA A 114 11.61 -0.33 25.84
C ALA A 114 10.82 -1.61 25.52
N ASP A 115 11.24 -2.74 26.07
CA ASP A 115 10.66 -4.06 25.80
C ASP A 115 9.47 -4.39 26.70
N ARG A 116 9.28 -3.61 27.79
CA ARG A 116 8.11 -3.77 28.67
C ARG A 116 6.83 -3.64 27.87
N ILE A 117 5.95 -4.64 27.97
CA ILE A 117 4.63 -4.58 27.38
C ILE A 117 3.77 -3.59 28.16
N VAL A 118 3.19 -2.64 27.44
CA VAL A 118 2.30 -1.59 27.96
C VAL A 118 0.99 -1.58 27.19
N SER A 119 -0.06 -1.11 27.85
CA SER A 119 -1.34 -0.81 27.24
C SER A 119 -1.30 0.55 26.56
N THR A 120 -1.75 0.60 25.32
CA THR A 120 -1.84 1.84 24.53
C THR A 120 -3.04 1.78 23.59
N GLU A 121 -3.44 2.92 23.06
CA GLU A 121 -4.57 3.04 22.16
C GLU A 121 -4.14 2.99 20.69
N THR A 122 -5.06 2.56 19.83
CA THR A 122 -4.93 2.66 18.37
C THR A 122 -6.28 2.93 17.73
N SER A 123 -6.34 3.98 16.91
CA SER A 123 -7.47 4.29 16.03
C SER A 123 -7.53 3.42 14.77
N ALA A 124 -6.53 2.54 14.58
CA ALA A 124 -6.45 1.57 13.48
C ALA A 124 -6.89 0.15 13.90
N GLY A 125 -7.46 0.00 15.10
CA GLY A 125 -7.84 -1.29 15.69
C GLY A 125 -8.76 -2.13 14.79
N LEU A 126 -9.66 -1.50 14.03
CA LEU A 126 -10.61 -2.20 13.16
C LEU A 126 -10.08 -2.50 11.75
N TYR A 127 -8.90 -1.99 11.40
CA TYR A 127 -8.34 -2.17 10.05
C TYR A 127 -7.94 -3.64 9.81
N ASP A 128 -7.95 -4.02 8.54
CA ASP A 128 -7.58 -5.37 8.08
C ASP A 128 -6.13 -5.69 8.48
N PRO A 129 -5.85 -6.90 9.01
CA PRO A 129 -4.54 -7.22 9.57
C PRO A 129 -3.44 -7.47 8.54
N VAL A 130 -3.73 -7.65 7.24
CA VAL A 130 -2.73 -8.10 6.26
C VAL A 130 -1.53 -7.15 6.18
N TYR A 131 -1.76 -5.84 6.02
CA TYR A 131 -0.67 -4.86 5.96
C TYR A 131 0.17 -4.87 7.25
N TYR A 132 -0.50 -4.94 8.39
CA TYR A 132 0.12 -4.91 9.72
C TYR A 132 0.98 -6.14 10.01
N LEU A 133 0.58 -7.32 9.52
CA LEU A 133 1.40 -8.53 9.56
C LEU A 133 2.70 -8.38 8.74
N LEU A 134 2.62 -7.72 7.58
CA LEU A 134 3.77 -7.56 6.69
C LEU A 134 4.82 -6.59 7.25
N VAL A 135 4.39 -5.57 8.00
CA VAL A 135 5.30 -4.51 8.50
C VAL A 135 5.67 -4.63 9.98
N GLY A 136 4.89 -5.34 10.80
CA GLY A 136 5.06 -5.37 12.26
C GLY A 136 6.13 -6.34 12.78
N TRP A 137 6.55 -7.33 11.98
CA TRP A 137 7.46 -8.39 12.43
C TRP A 137 8.84 -7.94 12.95
N PRO A 138 9.41 -6.78 12.56
CA PRO A 138 10.66 -6.30 13.17
C PRO A 138 10.56 -6.16 14.70
N THR A 139 9.36 -5.87 15.22
CA THR A 139 9.12 -5.78 16.68
C THR A 139 9.17 -7.13 17.39
N LEU A 140 9.10 -8.25 16.68
CA LEU A 140 9.29 -9.59 17.26
C LEU A 140 10.78 -9.93 17.40
N ILE A 141 11.63 -9.35 16.56
CA ILE A 141 13.07 -9.62 16.55
C ILE A 141 13.82 -8.67 17.49
N TRP A 142 13.48 -7.38 17.43
CA TRP A 142 14.18 -6.32 18.17
C TRP A 142 13.34 -5.69 19.28
N GLY A 143 12.25 -6.34 19.69
CA GLY A 143 11.39 -5.89 20.78
C GLY A 143 10.81 -4.50 20.56
N GLY A 144 10.93 -3.63 21.56
CA GLY A 144 10.56 -2.23 21.52
C GLY A 144 11.71 -1.28 21.23
N SER A 145 12.88 -1.76 20.83
CA SER A 145 14.02 -0.90 20.52
C SER A 145 13.75 0.09 19.38
N THR A 146 14.57 1.14 19.30
CA THR A 146 14.58 2.07 18.16
C THR A 146 14.76 1.35 16.83
N THR A 147 15.58 0.29 16.79
CA THR A 147 15.79 -0.55 15.60
C THR A 147 14.50 -1.22 15.14
N ALA A 148 13.64 -1.68 16.06
CA ALA A 148 12.34 -2.25 15.71
C ALA A 148 11.44 -1.22 15.02
N VAL A 149 11.37 0.00 15.55
CA VAL A 149 10.52 1.08 15.03
C VAL A 149 10.95 1.51 13.63
N PHE A 150 12.23 1.79 13.42
CA PHE A 150 12.75 2.10 12.08
C PHE A 150 12.71 0.88 11.15
N GLY A 151 12.85 -0.33 11.70
CA GLY A 151 12.66 -1.58 10.96
C GLY A 151 11.26 -1.66 10.34
N MET A 152 10.20 -1.36 11.11
CA MET A 152 8.83 -1.33 10.56
C MET A 152 8.69 -0.33 9.41
N ARG A 153 9.25 0.88 9.57
CA ARG A 153 9.24 1.91 8.52
C ARG A 153 9.99 1.46 7.25
N LEU A 154 11.18 0.89 7.40
CA LEU A 154 11.98 0.41 6.27
C LEU A 154 11.32 -0.77 5.54
N VAL A 155 10.61 -1.64 6.27
CA VAL A 155 9.81 -2.72 5.66
C VAL A 155 8.62 -2.15 4.89
N SER A 156 7.89 -1.16 5.45
CA SER A 156 6.83 -0.44 4.74
C SER A 156 7.36 0.22 3.46
N ALA A 157 8.51 0.90 3.55
CA ALA A 157 9.17 1.54 2.42
C ALA A 157 9.55 0.53 1.33
N LEU A 158 10.16 -0.59 1.70
CA LEU A 158 10.54 -1.65 0.78
C LEU A 158 9.30 -2.24 0.07
N LEU A 159 8.25 -2.57 0.83
CA LEU A 159 7.03 -3.17 0.29
C LEU A 159 6.35 -2.24 -0.73
N CYS A 160 6.16 -0.97 -0.37
CA CYS A 160 5.55 0.02 -1.26
C CYS A 160 6.42 0.31 -2.49
N THR A 161 7.75 0.37 -2.30
CA THR A 161 8.71 0.55 -3.40
C THR A 161 8.71 -0.62 -4.37
N LEU A 162 8.64 -1.87 -3.90
CA LEU A 162 8.57 -3.05 -4.77
C LEU A 162 7.33 -3.01 -5.67
N LEU A 163 6.18 -2.62 -5.11
CA LEU A 163 4.92 -2.46 -5.83
C LEU A 163 5.02 -1.32 -6.86
N ALA A 164 5.51 -0.14 -6.47
CA ALA A 164 5.68 1.00 -7.35
C ALA A 164 6.68 0.74 -8.49
N ALA A 165 7.83 0.12 -8.18
CA ALA A 165 8.81 -0.30 -9.19
C ALA A 165 8.22 -1.34 -10.14
N GLY A 166 7.41 -2.27 -9.63
CA GLY A 166 6.63 -3.20 -10.44
C GLY A 166 5.69 -2.49 -11.40
N ALA A 167 4.96 -1.47 -10.92
CA ALA A 167 4.07 -0.65 -11.73
C ALA A 167 4.81 0.00 -12.91
N ILE A 168 5.91 0.71 -12.62
CA ILE A 168 6.75 1.38 -13.63
C ILE A 168 7.30 0.35 -14.63
N ALA A 169 7.74 -0.81 -14.15
CA ALA A 169 8.28 -1.86 -15.01
C ALA A 169 7.24 -2.48 -15.96
N TYR A 170 5.96 -2.52 -15.58
CA TYR A 170 4.86 -2.91 -16.48
C TYR A 170 4.55 -1.82 -17.50
N LEU A 171 4.41 -0.58 -17.06
CA LEU A 171 4.14 0.56 -17.95
C LEU A 171 5.26 0.77 -18.99
N ALA A 172 6.51 0.48 -18.62
CA ALA A 172 7.65 0.52 -19.53
C ALA A 172 7.56 -0.48 -20.69
N ARG A 173 6.63 -1.47 -20.64
CA ARG A 173 6.40 -2.43 -21.72
C ARG A 173 5.35 -1.96 -22.73
N LEU A 174 4.71 -0.82 -22.50
CA LEU A 174 3.76 -0.23 -23.43
C LEU A 174 4.48 0.24 -24.71
N PRO A 175 3.78 0.31 -25.87
CA PRO A 175 4.38 0.79 -27.11
C PRO A 175 4.91 2.23 -27.04
N ARG A 176 4.30 3.07 -26.20
CA ARG A 176 4.69 4.46 -25.93
C ARG A 176 4.86 4.66 -24.43
N PRO A 177 5.96 4.18 -23.83
CA PRO A 177 6.09 4.08 -22.38
C PRO A 177 6.39 5.41 -21.69
N VAL A 178 6.85 6.43 -22.42
CA VAL A 178 7.31 7.71 -21.86
C VAL A 178 6.20 8.39 -21.05
N LEU A 179 5.02 8.62 -21.63
CA LEU A 179 3.94 9.33 -20.94
C LEU A 179 3.41 8.56 -19.70
N PRO A 180 3.10 7.25 -19.77
CA PRO A 180 2.66 6.51 -18.58
C PRO A 180 3.72 6.46 -17.46
N VAL A 181 4.99 6.33 -17.82
CA VAL A 181 6.08 6.33 -16.84
C VAL A 181 6.22 7.70 -16.18
N LEU A 182 6.20 8.79 -16.96
CA LEU A 182 6.22 10.16 -16.42
C LEU A 182 5.00 10.47 -15.55
N ALA A 183 3.81 10.02 -15.97
CA ALA A 183 2.59 10.16 -15.17
C ALA A 183 2.70 9.42 -13.82
N THR A 184 3.38 8.28 -13.79
CA THR A 184 3.63 7.56 -12.53
C THR A 184 4.56 8.35 -11.63
N PHE A 185 5.64 8.93 -12.16
CA PHE A 185 6.51 9.81 -11.37
C PHE A 185 5.78 11.06 -10.87
N ALA A 186 4.88 11.64 -11.67
CA ALA A 186 4.04 12.75 -11.24
C ALA A 186 3.06 12.37 -10.12
N ALA A 187 2.57 11.12 -10.11
CA ALA A 187 1.72 10.59 -9.03
C ALA A 187 2.51 10.22 -7.76
N LEU A 188 3.81 9.95 -7.89
CA LEU A 188 4.73 9.77 -6.76
C LEU A 188 5.14 11.13 -6.17
N THR A 189 4.15 11.83 -5.63
CA THR A 189 4.35 13.13 -4.97
C THR A 189 5.25 13.01 -3.74
N PRO A 190 5.79 14.11 -3.20
CA PRO A 190 6.52 14.10 -1.94
C PRO A 190 5.72 13.44 -0.80
N MET A 191 4.40 13.64 -0.76
CA MET A 191 3.52 12.99 0.21
C MET A 191 3.52 11.46 0.06
N THR A 192 3.48 10.95 -1.17
CA THR A 192 3.55 9.50 -1.42
C THR A 192 4.87 8.91 -0.91
N HIS A 193 5.99 9.58 -1.17
CA HIS A 193 7.31 9.14 -0.70
C HIS A 193 7.43 9.18 0.82
N SER A 194 6.90 10.23 1.46
CA SER A 194 6.84 10.35 2.91
C SER A 194 6.00 9.23 3.53
N LEU A 195 4.83 8.95 2.96
CA LEU A 195 3.96 7.86 3.41
C LEU A 195 4.63 6.49 3.26
N PHE A 196 5.34 6.23 2.16
CA PHE A 196 6.10 4.99 1.96
C PHE A 196 7.16 4.82 3.06
N GLY A 197 7.81 5.91 3.48
CA GLY A 197 8.77 5.93 4.58
C GLY A 197 8.15 5.79 5.98
N SER A 198 6.83 5.74 6.09
CA SER A 198 6.12 5.62 7.36
C SER A 198 5.34 4.30 7.45
N VAL A 199 4.97 3.91 8.67
CA VAL A 199 4.03 2.79 8.86
C VAL A 199 2.62 3.32 8.63
N ASN A 200 2.13 3.25 7.39
CA ASN A 200 0.82 3.76 7.01
C ASN A 200 0.17 2.91 5.89
N PRO A 201 -1.05 2.37 6.09
CA PRO A 201 -1.75 1.57 5.09
C PRO A 201 -2.14 2.38 3.83
N ASN A 202 -2.21 3.71 3.89
CA ASN A 202 -2.44 4.55 2.70
C ASN A 202 -1.30 4.43 1.70
N ALA A 203 -0.06 4.33 2.17
CA ALA A 203 1.10 4.06 1.33
C ALA A 203 0.93 2.76 0.53
N PHE A 204 0.48 1.72 1.25
CA PHE A 204 0.26 0.39 0.71
C PHE A 204 -0.89 0.37 -0.31
N GLU A 205 -2.00 1.05 -0.02
CA GLU A 205 -3.14 1.21 -0.94
C GLU A 205 -2.71 1.89 -2.24
N ILE A 206 -1.97 3.01 -2.16
CA ILE A 206 -1.46 3.74 -3.33
C ILE A 206 -0.56 2.83 -4.17
N ALA A 207 0.41 2.17 -3.53
CA ALA A 207 1.38 1.34 -4.22
C ALA A 207 0.75 0.09 -4.87
N ALA A 208 -0.14 -0.60 -4.15
CA ALA A 208 -0.86 -1.77 -4.67
C ALA A 208 -1.82 -1.39 -5.81
N THR A 209 -2.52 -0.26 -5.69
CA THR A 209 -3.37 0.30 -6.74
C THR A 209 -2.56 0.58 -8.01
N ALA A 210 -1.44 1.29 -7.88
CA ALA A 210 -0.56 1.60 -9.00
C ALA A 210 -0.03 0.32 -9.68
N ALA A 211 0.41 -0.66 -8.89
CA ALA A 211 0.91 -1.94 -9.39
C ALA A 211 -0.17 -2.71 -10.17
N PHE A 212 -1.35 -2.88 -9.58
CA PHE A 212 -2.47 -3.56 -10.21
C PHE A 212 -2.91 -2.84 -11.50
N ALA A 213 -3.12 -1.52 -11.42
CA ALA A 213 -3.55 -0.71 -12.56
C ALA A 213 -2.54 -0.77 -13.72
N ALA A 214 -1.24 -0.66 -13.42
CA ALA A 214 -0.20 -0.74 -14.43
C ALA A 214 -0.19 -2.08 -15.19
N ALA A 215 -0.28 -3.20 -14.48
CA ALA A 215 -0.32 -4.52 -15.10
C ALA A 215 -1.61 -4.74 -15.89
N TYR A 216 -2.75 -4.29 -15.35
CA TYR A 216 -4.06 -4.40 -15.99
C TYR A 216 -4.13 -3.59 -17.28
N VAL A 217 -3.78 -2.29 -17.23
CA VAL A 217 -3.75 -1.41 -18.40
C VAL A 217 -2.75 -1.90 -19.45
N THR A 218 -1.57 -2.36 -19.03
CA THR A 218 -0.58 -2.94 -19.96
C THR A 218 -1.15 -4.16 -20.69
N GLY A 219 -1.88 -5.03 -19.99
CA GLY A 219 -2.57 -6.16 -20.57
C GLY A 219 -3.66 -5.77 -21.58
N LEU A 220 -4.51 -4.80 -21.20
CA LEU A 220 -5.58 -4.29 -22.06
C LEU A 220 -5.07 -3.61 -23.33
N VAL A 221 -4.06 -2.75 -23.21
CA VAL A 221 -3.53 -1.95 -24.34
C VAL A 221 -2.74 -2.83 -25.31
N ARG A 222 -1.96 -3.80 -24.82
CA ARG A 222 -1.15 -4.64 -25.70
C ARG A 222 -1.97 -5.69 -26.43
N GLY A 223 -3.09 -6.15 -25.86
CA GLY A 223 -4.00 -7.10 -26.50
C GLY A 223 -3.42 -8.49 -26.85
N GLY A 224 -2.12 -8.73 -26.64
CA GLY A 224 -1.45 -10.02 -26.88
C GLY A 224 -1.55 -10.99 -25.69
N PRO A 225 -1.11 -12.26 -25.82
CA PRO A 225 -1.32 -13.30 -24.80
C PRO A 225 -0.78 -12.92 -23.41
N VAL A 226 -1.55 -13.24 -22.37
CA VAL A 226 -1.20 -12.99 -20.95
C VAL A 226 -0.40 -14.16 -20.41
N SER A 227 0.75 -13.88 -19.80
CA SER A 227 1.54 -14.91 -19.13
C SER A 227 1.05 -15.19 -17.72
N TRP A 228 1.35 -16.38 -17.20
CA TRP A 228 1.06 -16.73 -15.81
C TRP A 228 1.73 -15.80 -14.79
N ARG A 229 2.87 -15.18 -15.16
CA ARG A 229 3.53 -14.19 -14.32
C ARG A 229 2.71 -12.91 -14.19
N THR A 230 2.11 -12.44 -15.29
CA THR A 230 1.23 -11.27 -15.27
C THR A 230 -0.05 -11.57 -14.49
N ALA A 231 -0.62 -12.76 -14.65
CA ALA A 231 -1.77 -13.19 -13.86
C ALA A 231 -1.45 -13.30 -12.36
N ALA A 232 -0.32 -13.89 -11.99
CA ALA A 232 0.13 -13.94 -10.60
C ALA A 232 0.35 -12.54 -10.03
N PHE A 233 0.95 -11.63 -10.80
CA PHE A 233 1.15 -10.25 -10.37
C PHE A 233 -0.18 -9.50 -10.17
N LEU A 234 -1.15 -9.66 -11.08
CA LEU A 234 -2.51 -9.13 -10.90
C LEU A 234 -3.21 -9.71 -9.67
N ALA A 235 -3.08 -11.02 -9.47
CA ALA A 235 -3.68 -11.71 -8.32
C ALA A 235 -3.10 -11.21 -7.00
N VAL A 236 -1.77 -11.11 -6.90
CA VAL A 236 -1.07 -10.63 -5.71
C VAL A 236 -1.38 -9.16 -5.46
N THR A 237 -1.22 -8.29 -6.45
CA THR A 237 -1.43 -6.84 -6.27
C THR A 237 -2.90 -6.50 -6.00
N GLY A 238 -3.85 -7.14 -6.70
CA GLY A 238 -5.27 -6.96 -6.46
C GLY A 238 -5.71 -7.55 -5.11
N GLY A 239 -5.19 -8.71 -4.72
CA GLY A 239 -5.45 -9.31 -3.41
C GLY A 239 -4.89 -8.47 -2.26
N LEU A 240 -3.65 -7.98 -2.38
CA LEU A 240 -3.07 -7.08 -1.39
C LEU A 240 -3.84 -5.75 -1.30
N LEU A 241 -4.25 -5.19 -2.44
CA LEU A 241 -5.00 -3.93 -2.48
C LEU A 241 -6.26 -4.00 -1.63
N VAL A 242 -7.10 -5.02 -1.80
CA VAL A 242 -8.40 -5.09 -1.10
C VAL A 242 -8.26 -5.21 0.43
N HIS A 243 -7.09 -5.59 0.92
CA HIS A 243 -6.77 -5.71 2.35
C HIS A 243 -5.97 -4.51 2.90
N ALA A 244 -5.76 -3.42 2.15
CA ALA A 244 -4.99 -2.28 2.66
C ALA A 244 -5.75 -1.50 3.74
N ARG A 245 -7.02 -1.14 3.48
CA ARG A 245 -7.94 -0.48 4.44
C ARG A 245 -9.40 -0.66 4.00
N GLY A 246 -10.35 -0.21 4.81
CA GLY A 246 -11.79 -0.44 4.57
C GLY A 246 -12.33 0.06 3.22
N LEU A 247 -11.73 1.10 2.62
CA LEU A 247 -12.15 1.64 1.32
C LEU A 247 -11.45 0.98 0.12
N SER A 248 -10.43 0.15 0.34
CA SER A 248 -9.59 -0.34 -0.75
C SER A 248 -10.30 -1.21 -1.81
N PRO A 249 -11.33 -2.02 -1.48
CA PRO A 249 -12.13 -2.70 -2.49
C PRO A 249 -12.79 -1.75 -3.51
N MET A 250 -13.13 -0.53 -3.10
CA MET A 250 -13.66 0.50 -4.01
C MET A 250 -12.63 0.87 -5.08
N TRP A 251 -11.37 1.10 -4.70
CA TRP A 251 -10.31 1.49 -5.63
C TRP A 251 -10.03 0.41 -6.67
N LEU A 252 -10.07 -0.87 -6.28
CA LEU A 252 -10.01 -1.98 -7.22
C LEU A 252 -11.14 -1.87 -8.27
N GLY A 253 -12.37 -1.63 -7.81
CA GLY A 253 -13.54 -1.43 -8.69
C GLY A 253 -13.36 -0.25 -9.64
N VAL A 254 -12.92 0.91 -9.12
CA VAL A 254 -12.66 2.12 -9.90
C VAL A 254 -11.62 1.87 -10.98
N VAL A 255 -10.51 1.20 -10.67
CA VAL A 255 -9.46 0.87 -11.66
C VAL A 255 -9.98 -0.06 -12.75
N VAL A 256 -10.73 -1.11 -12.37
CA VAL A 256 -11.29 -2.07 -13.33
C VAL A 256 -12.26 -1.38 -14.29
N VAL A 257 -13.19 -0.59 -13.75
CA VAL A 257 -14.20 0.17 -14.52
C VAL A 257 -13.52 1.21 -15.41
N ALA A 258 -12.58 1.99 -14.90
CA ALA A 258 -11.86 2.99 -15.68
C ALA A 258 -11.12 2.35 -16.87
N GLY A 259 -10.40 1.24 -16.64
CA GLY A 259 -9.72 0.53 -17.72
C GLY A 259 -10.67 -0.07 -18.76
N ALA A 260 -11.82 -0.61 -18.32
CA ALA A 260 -12.85 -1.13 -19.21
C ALA A 260 -13.45 -0.04 -20.11
N SER A 261 -13.72 1.14 -19.54
CA SER A 261 -14.24 2.31 -20.26
C SER A 261 -13.25 2.86 -21.27
N LEU A 262 -11.95 2.90 -20.94
CA LEU A 262 -10.91 3.44 -21.82
C LEU A 262 -10.64 2.58 -23.07
N VAL A 263 -10.73 1.26 -22.94
CA VAL A 263 -10.38 0.32 -24.04
C VAL A 263 -11.62 -0.22 -24.76
N GLY A 264 -12.80 -0.02 -24.18
CA GLY A 264 -14.10 -0.43 -24.72
C GLY A 264 -14.49 -1.86 -24.32
N TRP A 265 -15.80 -2.09 -24.23
CA TRP A 265 -16.40 -3.31 -23.67
C TRP A 265 -15.96 -4.60 -24.37
N SER A 266 -15.90 -4.60 -25.71
CA SER A 266 -15.51 -5.78 -26.50
C SER A 266 -14.08 -6.25 -26.21
N ARG A 267 -13.13 -5.30 -26.13
CA ARG A 267 -11.73 -5.62 -25.82
C ARG A 267 -11.55 -6.04 -24.37
N PHE A 268 -12.28 -5.41 -23.44
CA PHE A 268 -12.31 -5.81 -22.04
C PHE A 268 -12.73 -7.28 -21.87
N TRP A 269 -13.86 -7.69 -22.46
CA TRP A 269 -14.30 -9.09 -22.37
C TRP A 269 -13.36 -10.07 -23.06
N THR A 270 -12.74 -9.66 -24.16
CA THR A 270 -11.72 -10.48 -24.85
C THR A 270 -10.50 -10.71 -23.96
N TYR A 271 -10.07 -9.70 -23.19
CA TYR A 271 -9.00 -9.83 -22.22
C TYR A 271 -9.41 -10.69 -21.02
N LEU A 272 -10.61 -10.45 -20.47
CA LEU A 272 -11.12 -11.12 -19.29
C LEU A 272 -11.33 -12.62 -19.49
N ARG A 273 -11.78 -13.05 -20.67
CA ARG A 273 -12.03 -14.46 -21.02
C ARG A 273 -10.78 -15.32 -21.11
N ARG A 274 -9.59 -14.76 -20.91
CA ARG A 274 -8.33 -15.52 -20.93
C ARG A 274 -8.19 -16.33 -19.65
N PRO A 275 -7.80 -17.61 -19.71
CA PRO A 275 -7.74 -18.47 -18.53
C PRO A 275 -6.81 -17.91 -17.44
N GLN A 276 -5.73 -17.25 -17.84
CA GLN A 276 -4.80 -16.61 -16.92
C GLN A 276 -5.45 -15.46 -16.16
N VAL A 277 -6.22 -14.62 -16.87
CA VAL A 277 -6.91 -13.48 -16.27
C VAL A 277 -8.08 -13.97 -15.42
N LEU A 278 -8.85 -14.96 -15.86
CA LEU A 278 -9.92 -15.58 -15.06
C LEU A 278 -9.41 -16.15 -13.75
N THR A 279 -8.23 -16.79 -13.76
CA THR A 279 -7.60 -17.29 -12.53
C THR A 279 -7.25 -16.15 -11.58
N ALA A 280 -6.65 -15.06 -12.09
CA ALA A 280 -6.33 -13.89 -11.28
C ALA A 280 -7.61 -13.23 -10.72
N VAL A 281 -8.66 -13.13 -11.53
CA VAL A 281 -9.97 -12.61 -11.11
C VAL A 281 -10.58 -13.49 -10.02
N GLY A 282 -10.52 -14.81 -10.15
CA GLY A 282 -11.00 -15.74 -9.12
C GLY A 282 -10.28 -15.53 -7.78
N VAL A 283 -8.95 -15.42 -7.81
CA VAL A 283 -8.14 -15.15 -6.60
C VAL A 283 -8.50 -13.79 -5.98
N VAL A 284 -8.56 -12.74 -6.79
CA VAL A 284 -8.91 -11.39 -6.31
C VAL A 284 -10.34 -11.35 -5.77
N ALA A 285 -11.29 -12.04 -6.41
CA ALA A 285 -12.67 -12.12 -5.95
C ALA A 285 -12.77 -12.80 -4.58
N VAL A 286 -12.07 -13.93 -4.38
CA VAL A 286 -12.03 -14.60 -3.06
C VAL A 286 -11.39 -13.69 -2.01
N SER A 287 -10.26 -13.04 -2.32
CA SER A 287 -9.61 -12.08 -1.42
C SER A 287 -10.55 -10.91 -1.07
N THR A 288 -11.29 -10.40 -2.06
CA THR A 288 -12.25 -9.30 -1.87
C THR A 288 -13.39 -9.72 -0.94
N VAL A 289 -13.91 -10.94 -1.10
CA VAL A 289 -14.92 -11.49 -0.19
C VAL A 289 -14.39 -11.57 1.24
N LEU A 290 -13.17 -12.04 1.44
CA LEU A 290 -12.55 -12.08 2.77
C LEU A 290 -12.39 -10.69 3.38
N ALA A 291 -11.94 -9.70 2.59
CA ALA A 291 -11.83 -8.31 3.01
C ALA A 291 -13.21 -7.72 3.38
N ILE A 292 -14.24 -7.94 2.56
CA ILE A 292 -15.61 -7.48 2.83
C ILE A 292 -16.16 -8.12 4.10
N VAL A 293 -15.95 -9.43 4.30
CA VAL A 293 -16.37 -10.12 5.53
C VAL A 293 -15.69 -9.52 6.75
N TRP A 294 -14.41 -9.18 6.68
CA TRP A 294 -13.71 -8.47 7.75
C TRP A 294 -14.35 -7.11 8.02
N ILE A 295 -14.50 -6.27 6.99
CA ILE A 295 -15.09 -4.92 7.08
C ILE A 295 -16.48 -4.96 7.74
N LEU A 296 -17.33 -5.89 7.31
CA LEU A 296 -18.69 -6.03 7.85
C LEU A 296 -18.71 -6.54 9.28
N ARG A 297 -17.80 -7.47 9.65
CA ARG A 297 -17.72 -8.01 11.01
C ARG A 297 -17.15 -7.01 12.01
N THR A 298 -16.16 -6.22 11.61
CA THR A 298 -15.54 -5.23 12.49
C THR A 298 -16.28 -3.90 12.50
N GLY A 299 -17.22 -3.68 11.56
CA GLY A 299 -17.91 -2.41 11.42
C GLY A 299 -16.97 -1.27 11.05
N SER A 300 -15.83 -1.56 10.40
CA SER A 300 -14.73 -0.59 10.25
C SER A 300 -15.14 0.69 9.51
N LEU A 301 -16.12 0.62 8.61
CA LEU A 301 -16.64 1.79 7.90
C LEU A 301 -17.69 2.56 8.72
N ALA A 302 -18.49 1.86 9.52
CA ALA A 302 -19.52 2.47 10.36
C ALA A 302 -18.91 3.14 11.60
N ALA A 303 -17.75 2.67 12.04
CA ALA A 303 -17.02 3.25 13.17
C ALA A 303 -16.27 4.54 12.80
N VAL A 304 -16.14 4.89 11.52
CA VAL A 304 -15.55 6.16 11.11
C VAL A 304 -16.49 7.28 11.57
N GLY A 305 -16.08 8.01 12.61
CA GLY A 305 -16.88 9.10 13.17
C GLY A 305 -17.15 10.23 12.17
N VAL A 306 -18.11 11.09 12.50
CA VAL A 306 -18.30 12.36 11.78
C VAL A 306 -17.23 13.32 12.26
N TYR A 307 -16.17 13.51 11.47
CA TYR A 307 -15.19 14.54 11.76
C TYR A 307 -15.74 15.88 11.27
N GLU A 308 -15.84 16.87 12.16
CA GLU A 308 -16.37 18.23 11.88
C GLU A 308 -15.63 18.99 10.75
N ARG A 309 -14.60 18.38 10.12
CA ARG A 309 -13.85 18.93 8.98
C ARG A 309 -13.57 17.90 7.87
N ALA A 310 -14.01 16.64 7.99
CA ALA A 310 -13.87 15.65 6.93
C ALA A 310 -14.99 15.86 5.91
N GLY A 311 -14.71 16.70 4.93
CA GLY A 311 -15.70 17.15 3.95
C GLY A 311 -16.22 18.51 4.34
N THR A 312 -15.48 19.55 3.97
CA THR A 312 -16.13 20.84 3.72
C THR A 312 -17.23 20.57 2.72
N SER A 313 -18.48 20.73 3.16
CA SER A 313 -19.59 20.68 2.23
C SER A 313 -19.38 21.76 1.17
N PHE A 314 -19.90 21.57 -0.05
CA PHE A 314 -19.86 22.63 -1.08
C PHE A 314 -20.48 23.96 -0.57
N ALA A 315 -21.28 23.90 0.50
CA ALA A 315 -21.89 25.04 1.18
C ALA A 315 -20.96 25.77 2.17
N GLU A 316 -19.91 25.13 2.69
CA GLU A 316 -19.02 25.70 3.71
C GLU A 316 -17.67 26.20 3.15
N GLY A 317 -17.41 25.97 1.86
CA GLY A 317 -16.20 26.43 1.18
C GLY A 317 -14.94 25.65 1.58
N LEU A 318 -13.92 25.68 0.72
CA LEU A 318 -12.59 25.15 1.05
C LEU A 318 -11.96 26.10 2.08
N VAL A 319 -11.86 25.67 3.34
CA VAL A 319 -11.02 26.31 4.36
C VAL A 319 -9.65 25.67 4.35
#